data_AF-A0A949WTI3-F1
#
_entry.id   AF-A0A949WTI3-F1
#
_cell.length_a   1.000
_cell.length_b   1.000
_cell.length_c   1.000
_cell.angle_alpha   90.00
_cell.angle_beta   90.00
_cell.angle_gamma   90.00
#
_symmetry.space_group_name_H-M   'P 1'
#
loop_
_entity.id
_entity.type
_entity.pdbx_description
1 polymer ?
#
loop_
_entity_poly.entity_id
_entity_poly.type
_entity_poly.pdbx_seq_one_letter_code
_entity_poly.pdbx_strand_id
1 'polypeptide(L)'
;MEEKARNILITQEQIAKRVHELGEEISQTYTGKNLYVLSLLRGSFIFAADLVREINLSAKIGFMTTSSYGHSEESSGCVKVVNDIPDDITGYDVLIVDDIVDTGITMDFVIGHIKALGASSVKCCVLLDKPERRKVDVKPDFCCFEIPDVFVVGYGLNYGDYYRNVPYVFNWEEN
;
A
#
# COMPACT_ATOMS: atom_id res chain seq x y z
N MET A 1 7.17 -21.95 11.84
CA MET A 1 6.89 -21.50 10.44
C MET A 1 8.13 -21.61 9.56
N GLU A 2 9.34 -21.36 10.06
CA GLU A 2 10.58 -21.53 9.25
C GLU A 2 10.78 -22.91 8.62
N GLU A 3 10.28 -23.98 9.24
CA GLU A 3 10.40 -25.36 8.72
C GLU A 3 9.29 -25.75 7.74
N LYS A 4 8.26 -24.91 7.56
CA LYS A 4 7.17 -25.19 6.61
C LYS A 4 7.57 -24.78 5.20
N ALA A 5 7.19 -25.58 4.21
CA ALA A 5 7.36 -25.24 2.81
C ALA A 5 6.61 -23.94 2.47
N ARG A 6 7.23 -23.13 1.61
CA ARG A 6 6.65 -21.88 1.13
C ARG A 6 5.82 -22.16 -0.12
N ASN A 7 4.58 -21.73 -0.10
CA ASN A 7 3.73 -21.67 -1.28
C ASN A 7 3.79 -20.24 -1.84
N ILE A 8 4.41 -20.09 -3.00
CA ILE A 8 4.56 -18.79 -3.68
C ILE A 8 3.23 -18.42 -4.32
N LEU A 9 2.62 -17.34 -3.85
CA LEU A 9 1.34 -16.85 -4.34
C LEU A 9 1.51 -15.92 -5.54
N ILE A 10 2.54 -15.06 -5.49
CA ILE A 10 2.82 -14.07 -6.53
C ILE A 10 4.33 -13.95 -6.68
N THR A 11 4.85 -14.33 -7.86
CA THR A 11 6.28 -14.32 -8.13
C THR A 11 6.83 -12.90 -8.32
N GLN A 12 8.15 -12.76 -8.22
CA GLN A 12 8.85 -11.50 -8.48
C GLN A 12 8.54 -10.96 -9.89
N GLU A 13 8.47 -11.84 -10.89
CA GLU A 13 8.19 -11.48 -12.29
C GLU A 13 6.75 -11.01 -12.47
N GLN A 14 5.78 -11.67 -11.80
CA GLN A 14 4.39 -11.24 -11.81
C GLN A 14 4.24 -9.85 -11.19
N ILE A 15 4.90 -9.60 -10.06
CA ILE A 15 4.91 -8.29 -9.40
C ILE A 15 5.53 -7.24 -10.33
N ALA A 16 6.75 -7.47 -10.83
CA ALA A 16 7.44 -6.51 -11.69
C ALA A 16 6.60 -6.15 -12.93
N LYS A 17 5.99 -7.15 -13.57
CA LYS A 17 5.10 -6.92 -14.71
C LYS A 17 3.91 -6.05 -14.33
N ARG A 18 3.23 -6.35 -13.22
CA ARG A 18 2.03 -5.61 -12.81
C ARG A 18 2.35 -4.18 -12.34
N VAL A 19 3.48 -3.99 -11.66
CA VAL A 19 3.98 -2.68 -11.26
C VAL A 19 4.27 -1.80 -12.47
N HIS A 20 4.89 -2.36 -13.52
CA HIS A 20 5.11 -1.64 -14.77
C HIS A 20 3.79 -1.19 -15.43
N GLU A 21 2.81 -2.10 -15.56
CA GLU A 21 1.48 -1.77 -16.10
C GLU A 21 0.78 -0.67 -15.29
N LEU A 22 0.85 -0.71 -13.96
CA LEU A 22 0.29 0.35 -13.11
C LEU A 22 1.04 1.67 -13.23
N GLY A 23 2.37 1.65 -13.39
CA GLY A 23 3.16 2.87 -13.63
C GLY A 23 2.68 3.62 -14.86
N GLU A 24 2.38 2.90 -15.96
CA GLU A 24 1.80 3.47 -17.17
C GLU A 24 0.38 4.03 -16.92
N GLU A 25 -0.48 3.27 -16.24
CA GLU A 25 -1.86 3.67 -15.94
C GLU A 25 -1.92 4.94 -15.05
N ILE A 26 -1.06 5.00 -14.04
CA ILE A 26 -0.92 6.17 -13.16
C ILE A 26 -0.36 7.36 -13.94
N SER A 27 0.65 7.15 -14.78
CA SER A 27 1.21 8.22 -15.62
C SER A 27 0.15 8.85 -16.53
N GLN A 28 -0.72 8.05 -17.13
CA GLN A 28 -1.83 8.55 -17.93
C GLN A 28 -2.85 9.31 -17.07
N THR A 29 -3.25 8.73 -15.92
CA THR A 29 -4.24 9.32 -15.01
C THR A 29 -3.82 10.69 -14.47
N TYR A 30 -2.52 10.89 -14.24
CA TYR A 30 -1.97 12.10 -13.63
C TYR A 30 -1.26 13.02 -14.63
N THR A 31 -1.40 12.80 -15.94
CA THR A 31 -0.85 13.70 -16.95
C THR A 31 -1.35 15.13 -16.74
N GLY A 32 -0.43 16.09 -16.62
CA GLY A 32 -0.73 17.51 -16.39
C GLY A 32 -1.14 17.84 -14.95
N LYS A 33 -1.00 16.91 -14.00
CA LYS A 33 -1.32 17.10 -12.57
C LYS A 33 -0.07 17.26 -11.70
N ASN A 34 -0.25 17.83 -10.52
CA ASN A 34 0.79 17.91 -9.50
C ASN A 34 0.76 16.66 -8.63
N LEU A 35 1.45 15.60 -9.07
CA LEU A 35 1.42 14.31 -8.37
C LEU A 35 2.29 14.33 -7.11
N TYR A 36 1.71 13.89 -5.99
CA TYR A 36 2.41 13.53 -4.77
C TYR A 36 2.15 12.05 -4.44
N VAL A 37 3.19 11.22 -4.43
CA VAL A 37 3.08 9.81 -4.04
C VAL A 37 3.42 9.67 -2.56
N LEU A 38 2.45 9.23 -1.76
CA LEU A 38 2.59 9.06 -0.31
C LEU A 38 2.65 7.58 0.05
N SER A 39 3.83 7.07 0.43
CA SER A 39 3.99 5.68 0.87
C SER A 39 3.68 5.53 2.37
N LEU A 40 2.77 4.61 2.70
CA LEU A 40 2.47 4.21 4.07
C LEU A 40 3.49 3.20 4.59
N LEU A 41 4.33 3.65 5.51
CA LEU A 41 5.36 2.83 6.12
C LEU A 41 4.78 1.93 7.23
N ARG A 42 5.36 0.75 7.47
CA ARG A 42 6.61 0.24 6.84
C ARG A 42 6.39 -0.67 5.65
N GLY A 43 5.20 -1.25 5.50
CA GLY A 43 4.96 -2.35 4.56
C GLY A 43 5.19 -1.97 3.10
N SER A 44 4.71 -0.78 2.70
CA SER A 44 4.64 -0.41 1.30
C SER A 44 5.94 0.05 0.66
N PHE A 45 7.03 0.24 1.42
CA PHE A 45 8.22 0.93 0.91
C PHE A 45 8.87 0.25 -0.31
N ILE A 46 8.85 -1.10 -0.38
CA ILE A 46 9.40 -1.84 -1.53
C ILE A 46 8.50 -1.64 -2.74
N PHE A 47 7.20 -1.86 -2.59
CA PHE A 47 6.22 -1.63 -3.66
C PHE A 47 6.26 -0.18 -4.16
N ALA A 48 6.28 0.79 -3.24
CA ALA A 48 6.37 2.20 -3.57
C ALA A 48 7.66 2.53 -4.33
N ALA A 49 8.82 2.00 -3.91
CA ALA A 49 10.10 2.21 -4.59
C ALA A 49 10.13 1.63 -6.01
N ASP A 50 9.48 0.50 -6.24
CA ASP A 50 9.35 -0.08 -7.58
C ASP A 50 8.36 0.73 -8.42
N LEU A 51 7.19 1.06 -7.87
CA LEU A 51 6.13 1.80 -8.56
C LEU A 51 6.57 3.18 -9.01
N VAL A 52 7.19 3.98 -8.14
CA VAL A 52 7.59 5.36 -8.48
C VAL A 52 8.63 5.43 -9.59
N ARG A 53 9.40 4.36 -9.82
CA ARG A 53 10.36 4.27 -10.92
C ARG A 53 9.69 4.00 -12.27
N GLU A 54 8.49 3.45 -12.26
CA GLU A 54 7.68 3.18 -13.46
C GLU A 54 6.73 4.35 -13.80
N ILE A 55 6.55 5.32 -12.90
CA ILE A 55 5.76 6.53 -13.17
C ILE A 55 6.58 7.52 -14.00
N ASN A 56 6.17 7.75 -15.25
CA ASN A 56 6.84 8.64 -16.19
C ASN A 56 6.31 10.08 -16.11
N LEU A 57 6.31 10.64 -14.90
CA LEU A 57 5.91 12.03 -14.61
C LEU A 57 6.80 12.61 -13.51
N SER A 58 6.88 13.95 -13.44
CA SER A 58 7.43 14.60 -12.25
C SER A 58 6.49 14.37 -11.07
N ALA A 59 7.00 13.81 -9.99
CA ALA A 59 6.25 13.55 -8.77
C ALA A 59 7.08 13.92 -7.53
N LYS A 60 6.40 14.39 -6.48
CA LYS A 60 6.97 14.40 -5.12
C LYS A 60 6.71 13.05 -4.46
N ILE A 61 7.64 12.61 -3.61
CA ILE A 61 7.54 11.34 -2.91
C ILE A 61 7.67 11.61 -1.41
N GLY A 62 6.67 11.18 -0.66
CA GLY A 62 6.58 11.32 0.78
C GLY A 62 6.35 9.99 1.48
N PHE A 63 6.52 10.01 2.80
CA PHE A 63 6.31 8.86 3.66
C PHE A 63 5.51 9.27 4.89
N MET A 64 4.61 8.39 5.32
CA MET A 64 3.84 8.54 6.57
C MET A 64 3.87 7.23 7.33
N THR A 65 3.86 7.29 8.66
CA THR A 65 3.63 6.11 9.50
C THR A 65 2.40 6.33 10.36
N THR A 66 1.50 5.34 10.38
CA THR A 66 0.39 5.28 11.31
C THR A 66 0.59 4.14 12.31
N SER A 67 -0.15 4.19 13.41
CA SER A 67 -0.27 3.10 14.36
C SER A 67 -1.74 2.89 14.70
N SER A 68 -2.22 1.66 14.68
CA SER A 68 -3.50 1.30 15.28
C SER A 68 -3.39 1.29 16.80
N TYR A 69 -4.40 1.80 17.50
CA TYR A 69 -4.48 1.61 18.95
C TYR A 69 -4.80 0.13 19.25
N GLY A 70 -4.02 -0.52 20.10
CA GLY A 70 -4.21 -1.93 20.49
C GLY A 70 -3.17 -2.88 19.86
N HIS A 71 -2.58 -3.75 20.70
CA HIS A 71 -1.59 -4.76 20.28
C HIS A 71 -2.22 -6.02 19.64
N SER A 72 -3.52 -5.99 19.32
CA SER A 72 -4.28 -7.11 18.74
C SER A 72 -4.29 -7.06 17.21
N GLU A 73 -4.42 -8.22 16.56
CA GLU A 73 -4.59 -8.38 15.11
C GLU A 73 -5.89 -7.72 14.57
N GLU A 74 -6.76 -7.25 15.47
CA GLU A 74 -7.90 -6.41 15.14
C GLU A 74 -7.59 -4.94 15.46
N SER A 75 -7.76 -4.06 14.47
CA SER A 75 -7.71 -2.62 14.68
C SER A 75 -8.84 -2.19 15.62
N SER A 76 -8.52 -1.42 16.66
CA SER A 76 -9.53 -0.79 17.54
C SER A 76 -10.44 0.24 16.86
N GLY A 77 -10.24 0.50 15.56
CA GLY A 77 -10.91 1.56 14.81
C GLY A 77 -10.27 2.94 14.99
N CYS A 78 -9.39 3.12 15.99
CA CYS A 78 -8.63 4.35 16.14
C CYS A 78 -7.25 4.19 15.51
N VAL A 79 -6.96 5.05 14.52
CA VAL A 79 -5.67 5.17 13.85
C VAL A 79 -5.01 6.47 14.31
N LYS A 80 -3.73 6.42 14.66
CA LYS A 80 -2.93 7.59 15.04
C LYS A 80 -1.84 7.80 14.01
N VAL A 81 -1.62 9.05 13.60
CA VAL A 81 -0.42 9.45 12.87
C VAL A 81 0.77 9.47 13.84
N VAL A 82 1.81 8.69 13.54
CA VAL A 82 3.05 8.64 14.31
C VAL A 82 4.08 9.61 13.74
N ASN A 83 4.23 9.59 12.42
CA ASN A 83 5.01 10.56 11.66
C ASN A 83 4.15 11.01 10.49
N ASP A 84 3.86 12.31 10.46
CA ASP A 84 3.07 12.94 9.41
C ASP A 84 3.97 13.38 8.24
N ILE A 85 3.36 13.83 7.16
CA ILE A 85 4.08 14.45 6.05
C ILE A 85 4.61 15.83 6.47
N PRO A 86 5.87 16.18 6.12
CA PRO A 86 6.42 17.51 6.38
C PRO A 86 6.09 18.53 5.28
N ASP A 87 5.58 18.06 4.13
CA ASP A 87 5.35 18.86 2.94
C ASP A 87 3.98 19.56 2.96
N ASP A 88 3.91 20.76 2.37
CA ASP A 88 2.64 21.35 1.96
C ASP A 88 2.14 20.67 0.68
N ILE A 89 1.03 19.96 0.81
CA ILE A 89 0.35 19.23 -0.27
C ILE A 89 -0.88 19.99 -0.81
N THR A 90 -1.08 21.24 -0.42
CA THR A 90 -2.14 22.08 -0.97
C THR A 90 -2.00 22.16 -2.48
N GLY A 91 -3.05 21.79 -3.21
CA GLY A 91 -3.04 21.81 -4.67
C GLY A 91 -2.43 20.57 -5.34
N TYR A 92 -1.93 19.58 -4.58
CA TYR A 92 -1.43 18.31 -5.12
C TYR A 92 -2.54 17.27 -5.25
N ASP A 93 -2.45 16.46 -6.30
CA ASP A 93 -3.20 15.22 -6.41
C ASP A 93 -2.38 14.11 -5.75
N VAL A 94 -2.87 13.61 -4.61
CA VAL A 94 -2.13 12.65 -3.77
C VAL A 94 -2.52 11.22 -4.15
N LEU A 95 -1.51 10.38 -4.39
CA LEU A 95 -1.64 8.93 -4.54
C LEU A 95 -1.05 8.26 -3.29
N ILE A 96 -1.91 7.72 -2.43
CA ILE A 96 -1.49 6.94 -1.27
C ILE A 96 -1.09 5.54 -1.75
N VAL A 97 0.07 5.05 -1.35
CA VAL A 97 0.61 3.73 -1.70
C VAL A 97 0.73 2.88 -0.45
N ASP A 98 0.09 1.71 -0.46
CA ASP A 98 0.15 0.73 0.64
C ASP A 98 0.45 -0.69 0.14
N ASP A 99 0.94 -1.57 1.02
CA ASP A 99 1.21 -2.97 0.65
C ASP A 99 -0.07 -3.82 0.64
N ILE A 100 -0.98 -3.59 1.58
CA ILE A 100 -2.24 -4.33 1.65
C ILE A 100 -3.39 -3.49 2.19
N VAL A 101 -4.57 -3.67 1.62
CA VAL A 101 -5.80 -3.10 2.16
C VAL A 101 -6.79 -4.21 2.52
N ASP A 102 -7.06 -4.35 3.81
CA ASP A 102 -7.86 -5.44 4.40
C ASP A 102 -9.23 -4.97 4.90
N THR A 103 -9.33 -4.50 6.14
CA THR A 103 -10.51 -3.85 6.71
C THR A 103 -10.79 -2.50 6.06
N GLY A 104 -9.75 -1.85 5.52
CA GLY A 104 -9.82 -0.52 4.90
C GLY A 104 -9.82 0.64 5.90
N ILE A 105 -9.86 0.39 7.20
CA ILE A 105 -9.99 1.42 8.25
C ILE A 105 -8.80 2.40 8.24
N THR A 106 -7.57 1.89 8.13
CA THR A 106 -6.37 2.73 8.04
C THR A 106 -6.38 3.58 6.77
N MET A 107 -6.71 2.98 5.63
CA MET A 107 -6.77 3.69 4.36
C MET A 107 -7.84 4.80 4.38
N ASP A 108 -9.04 4.53 4.90
CA ASP A 108 -10.11 5.52 5.06
C ASP A 108 -9.67 6.71 5.92
N PHE A 109 -9.06 6.41 7.07
CA PHE A 109 -8.51 7.43 7.96
C PHE A 109 -7.47 8.30 7.25
N VAL A 110 -6.50 7.68 6.57
CA VAL A 110 -5.43 8.43 5.87
C VAL A 110 -6.02 9.26 4.73
N ILE A 111 -6.97 8.73 3.95
CA ILE A 111 -7.66 9.49 2.91
C ILE A 111 -8.32 10.75 3.50
N GLY A 112 -9.01 10.62 4.63
CA GLY A 112 -9.63 11.74 5.34
C GLY A 112 -8.60 12.76 5.83
N HIS A 113 -7.51 12.30 6.45
CA HIS A 113 -6.42 13.14 6.94
C HIS A 113 -5.76 13.94 5.82
N ILE A 114 -5.40 13.29 4.71
CA ILE A 114 -4.75 13.94 3.56
C ILE A 114 -5.67 14.94 2.86
N LYS A 115 -6.98 14.65 2.77
CA LYS A 115 -7.97 15.64 2.29
C LYS A 115 -8.02 16.86 3.20
N ALA A 116 -8.00 16.67 4.51
CA ALA A 116 -8.03 17.76 5.49
C ALA A 116 -6.77 18.65 5.43
N LEU A 117 -5.63 18.12 4.99
CA LEU A 117 -4.40 18.86 4.75
C LEU A 117 -4.39 19.66 3.42
N GLY A 118 -5.47 19.61 2.62
CA GLY A 118 -5.64 20.48 1.44
C GLY A 118 -5.31 19.84 0.09
N ALA A 119 -5.18 18.51 0.02
CA ALA A 119 -5.00 17.81 -1.26
C ALA A 119 -6.14 18.12 -2.26
N SER A 120 -5.80 18.34 -3.53
CA SER A 120 -6.75 18.55 -4.63
C SER A 120 -7.58 17.30 -4.91
N SER A 121 -6.94 16.14 -4.87
CA SER A 121 -7.59 14.83 -4.94
C SER A 121 -6.78 13.82 -4.17
N VAL A 122 -7.43 12.74 -3.75
CA VAL A 122 -6.78 11.62 -3.06
C VAL A 122 -7.26 10.33 -3.68
N LYS A 123 -6.30 9.51 -4.14
CA LYS A 123 -6.52 8.15 -4.61
C LYS A 123 -5.61 7.20 -3.84
N CYS A 124 -5.88 5.90 -3.92
CA CYS A 124 -4.99 4.88 -3.35
C CYS A 124 -4.60 3.79 -4.34
N CYS A 125 -3.35 3.33 -4.23
CA CYS A 125 -2.75 2.25 -4.99
C CYS A 125 -2.21 1.21 -4.02
N VAL A 126 -2.60 -0.05 -4.19
CA VAL A 126 -2.21 -1.14 -3.28
C VAL A 126 -1.60 -2.29 -4.05
N LEU A 127 -0.61 -2.94 -3.44
CA LEU A 127 -0.11 -4.20 -3.98
C LEU A 127 -1.18 -5.29 -3.84
N LEU A 128 -1.72 -5.47 -2.64
CA LEU A 128 -2.71 -6.51 -2.35
C LEU A 128 -4.03 -5.91 -1.87
N ASP A 129 -5.15 -6.42 -2.36
CA ASP A 129 -6.48 -6.11 -1.82
C ASP A 129 -7.18 -7.38 -1.33
N LYS A 130 -7.86 -7.27 -0.18
CA LYS A 130 -8.71 -8.32 0.40
C LYS A 130 -10.15 -7.79 0.58
N PRO A 131 -10.96 -7.73 -0.51
CA PRO A 131 -12.29 -7.15 -0.45
C PRO A 131 -13.22 -7.81 0.58
N GLU A 132 -13.07 -9.12 0.80
CA GLU A 132 -13.92 -9.90 1.72
C GLU A 132 -13.74 -9.55 3.21
N ARG A 133 -12.66 -8.85 3.57
CA ARG A 133 -12.42 -8.40 4.95
C ARG A 133 -12.90 -6.97 5.21
N ARG A 134 -13.44 -6.29 4.20
CA ARG A 134 -13.68 -4.86 4.23
C ARG A 134 -14.74 -4.48 5.28
N LYS A 135 -14.45 -3.46 6.08
CA LYS A 135 -15.34 -2.90 7.13
C LYS A 135 -15.83 -1.48 6.83
N VAL A 136 -15.27 -0.83 5.81
CA VAL A 136 -15.58 0.54 5.39
C VAL A 136 -15.68 0.62 3.86
N ASP A 137 -16.38 1.62 3.31
CA ASP A 137 -16.51 1.79 1.86
C ASP A 137 -15.25 2.41 1.24
N VAL A 138 -14.19 1.61 1.20
CA VAL A 138 -12.91 1.94 0.54
C VAL A 138 -12.66 0.92 -0.55
N LYS A 139 -12.44 1.40 -1.77
CA LYS A 139 -11.98 0.61 -2.89
C LYS A 139 -10.70 1.23 -3.44
N PRO A 140 -9.60 0.46 -3.58
CA PRO A 140 -8.40 0.95 -4.24
C PRO A 140 -8.70 1.44 -5.66
N ASP A 141 -8.19 2.62 -6.00
CA ASP A 141 -8.24 3.13 -7.38
C ASP A 141 -7.34 2.30 -8.29
N PHE A 142 -6.22 1.84 -7.75
CA PHE A 142 -5.26 0.97 -8.42
C PHE A 142 -4.94 -0.22 -7.51
N CYS A 143 -4.93 -1.41 -8.08
CA CYS A 143 -4.61 -2.63 -7.37
C CYS A 143 -3.73 -3.52 -8.25
N CYS A 144 -2.65 -4.07 -7.68
CA CYS A 144 -1.87 -5.10 -8.38
C CYS A 144 -2.62 -6.43 -8.37
N PHE A 145 -3.01 -6.93 -7.20
CA PHE A 145 -3.61 -8.27 -7.03
C PHE A 145 -4.71 -8.28 -5.96
N GLU A 146 -5.89 -8.78 -6.32
CA GLU A 146 -6.89 -9.21 -5.34
C GLU A 146 -6.56 -10.62 -4.85
N ILE A 147 -6.58 -10.84 -3.53
CA ILE A 147 -6.26 -12.12 -2.90
C ILE A 147 -7.35 -12.55 -1.90
N PRO A 148 -7.53 -13.85 -1.65
CA PRO A 148 -8.40 -14.32 -0.57
C PRO A 148 -7.83 -13.94 0.80
N ASP A 149 -8.60 -14.15 1.86
CA ASP A 149 -8.19 -13.95 3.24
C ASP A 149 -7.25 -15.05 3.72
N VAL A 150 -6.03 -15.01 3.18
CA VAL A 150 -4.91 -15.84 3.57
C VAL A 150 -3.80 -14.97 4.15
N PHE A 151 -3.08 -15.47 5.13
CA PHE A 151 -1.90 -14.78 5.63
C PHE A 151 -0.82 -14.72 4.56
N VAL A 152 -0.24 -13.54 4.32
CA VAL A 152 0.73 -13.29 3.24
C VAL A 152 1.95 -12.53 3.74
N VAL A 153 3.12 -12.86 3.19
CA VAL A 153 4.43 -12.34 3.62
C VAL A 153 5.33 -12.15 2.41
N GLY A 154 6.33 -11.29 2.53
CA GLY A 154 7.29 -10.99 1.47
C GLY A 154 6.93 -9.71 0.72
N TYR A 155 7.89 -9.19 -0.04
CA TYR A 155 7.77 -7.97 -0.82
C TYR A 155 7.22 -6.78 0.01
N GLY A 156 7.84 -6.56 1.17
CA GLY A 156 7.44 -5.52 2.12
C GLY A 156 6.57 -6.03 3.27
N LEU A 157 5.74 -7.06 3.06
CA LEU A 157 4.92 -7.69 4.10
C LEU A 157 5.78 -8.53 5.06
N ASN A 158 5.40 -8.61 6.33
CA ASN A 158 6.19 -9.23 7.39
C ASN A 158 5.48 -10.34 8.16
N TYR A 159 6.29 -11.20 8.78
CA TYR A 159 5.89 -12.03 9.91
C TYR A 159 6.87 -11.79 11.05
N GLY A 160 6.38 -11.32 12.21
CA GLY A 160 7.24 -10.72 13.23
C GLY A 160 8.03 -9.55 12.64
N ASP A 161 9.34 -9.53 12.85
CA ASP A 161 10.23 -8.48 12.31
C ASP A 161 10.88 -8.83 10.95
N TYR A 162 10.53 -9.97 10.35
CA TYR A 162 11.29 -10.56 9.25
C TYR A 162 10.51 -10.64 7.92
N TYR A 163 11.23 -11.10 6.89
CA TYR A 163 10.75 -11.47 5.54
C TYR A 163 10.34 -10.34 4.59
N ARG A 164 10.34 -9.08 5.02
CA ARG A 164 10.06 -7.95 4.10
C ARG A 164 10.95 -7.95 2.86
N ASN A 165 12.18 -8.44 2.98
CA ASN A 165 13.19 -8.50 1.93
C ASN A 165 13.03 -9.66 0.92
N VAL A 166 12.05 -10.55 1.09
CA VAL A 166 11.77 -11.61 0.13
C VAL A 166 11.18 -10.98 -1.15
N PRO A 167 11.63 -11.32 -2.36
CA PRO A 167 11.25 -10.59 -3.58
C PRO A 167 9.90 -10.99 -4.18
N TYR A 168 9.14 -11.87 -3.50
CA TYR A 168 7.85 -12.40 -3.93
C TYR A 168 6.91 -12.49 -2.73
N VAL A 169 5.61 -12.63 -3.01
CA VAL A 169 4.58 -12.85 -1.97
C VAL A 169 4.34 -14.35 -1.81
N PHE A 170 4.35 -14.82 -0.57
CA PHE A 170 4.14 -16.22 -0.25
C PHE A 170 3.29 -16.39 1.02
N ASN A 171 2.77 -17.60 1.20
CA ASN A 171 2.32 -18.11 2.48
C ASN A 171 3.00 -19.46 2.77
N TRP A 172 2.71 -20.04 3.93
CA TRP A 172 3.20 -21.38 4.25
C TRP A 172 2.13 -22.39 3.89
N GLU A 173 2.56 -23.55 3.39
CA GLU A 173 1.64 -24.66 3.10
C GLU A 173 0.83 -25.04 4.35
N GLU A 174 -0.47 -25.25 4.13
CA GLU A 174 -1.34 -25.90 5.11
C GLU A 174 -1.02 -27.40 5.10
N ASN A 175 -0.83 -27.99 6.28
CA ASN A 175 -0.59 -29.43 6.42
C ASN A 175 -1.89 -30.21 6.22
#